data_AF-A0A8H6HJN5-F1
#
_entry.id   AF-A0A8H6HJN5-F1
#
_cell.length_a   1.000
_cell.length_b   1.000
_cell.length_c   1.000
_cell.angle_alpha   90.00
_cell.angle_beta   90.00
_cell.angle_gamma   90.00
#
_symmetry.space_group_name_H-M   'P 1'
#
loop_
_entity.id
_entity.type
_entity.pdbx_description
1 polymer ?
#
loop_
_entity_poly.entity_id
_entity_poly.type
_entity_poly.pdbx_seq_one_letter_code
_entity_poly.pdbx_strand_id
1 'polypeptide(L)'
;MFCPAVHRPAILHLITRHFVQHPIFPQRQGQEWDADTIRYESVFEMYTFCYQRGLREVWGYMWANWYCPKMWRLWARSASQYLSRLRTTMGVENFWRQLKHRFLHDYPRPRLDQLIWILVHNVTPKYLER
;
A
#
# COMPACT_ATOMS: atom_id res chain seq x y z
N MET A 1 19.85 -10.50 12.70
CA MET A 1 19.38 -10.13 11.34
C MET A 1 17.86 -10.16 11.35
N PHE A 2 17.18 -9.05 11.07
CA PHE A 2 15.72 -8.92 11.24
C PHE A 2 14.89 -9.84 10.32
N CYS A 3 15.32 -10.04 9.06
CA CYS A 3 14.71 -10.99 8.13
C CYS A 3 15.80 -11.65 7.25
N PRO A 4 15.98 -12.99 7.34
CA PRO A 4 16.92 -13.73 6.51
C PRO A 4 16.66 -13.55 5.02
N ALA A 5 17.71 -13.38 4.22
CA ALA A 5 17.61 -13.13 2.78
C ALA A 5 16.78 -14.19 2.04
N VAL A 6 16.90 -15.46 2.47
CA VAL A 6 16.20 -16.62 1.91
C VAL A 6 14.67 -16.47 1.94
N HIS A 7 14.12 -15.80 2.95
CA HIS A 7 12.66 -15.70 3.14
C HIS A 7 12.04 -14.43 2.54
N ARG A 8 12.86 -13.42 2.19
CA ARG A 8 12.35 -12.13 1.69
C ARG A 8 11.49 -12.27 0.43
N PRO A 9 11.87 -13.04 -0.60
CA PRO A 9 11.05 -13.16 -1.81
C PRO A 9 9.66 -13.74 -1.52
N ALA A 10 9.61 -14.79 -0.68
CA ALA A 10 8.36 -15.43 -0.30
C ALA A 10 7.45 -14.49 0.51
N ILE A 11 8.02 -13.76 1.47
CA ILE A 11 7.29 -12.76 2.26
C ILE A 11 6.73 -11.66 1.36
N LEU A 12 7.54 -11.12 0.44
CA LEU A 12 7.10 -10.08 -0.50
C LEU A 12 5.98 -10.58 -1.41
N HIS A 13 6.07 -11.84 -1.86
CA HIS A 13 5.01 -12.47 -2.64
C HIS A 13 3.70 -12.56 -1.85
N LEU A 14 3.76 -13.06 -0.61
CA LEU A 14 2.59 -13.14 0.29
C LEU A 14 1.94 -11.78 0.49
N ILE A 15 2.72 -10.77 0.90
CA ILE A 15 2.22 -9.41 1.18
C ILE A 15 1.57 -8.80 -0.06
N THR A 16 2.22 -8.91 -1.22
CA THR A 16 1.70 -8.36 -2.47
C THR A 16 0.39 -9.02 -2.86
N ARG A 17 0.27 -10.34 -2.66
CA ARG A 17 -0.97 -11.08 -2.92
C ARG A 17 -2.08 -10.64 -1.96
N HIS A 18 -1.82 -10.61 -0.66
CA HIS A 18 -2.80 -10.18 0.35
C HIS A 18 -3.27 -8.74 0.11
N PHE A 19 -2.36 -7.85 -0.28
CA PHE A 19 -2.67 -6.46 -0.60
C PHE A 19 -3.71 -6.31 -1.71
N VAL A 20 -3.65 -7.16 -2.75
CA VAL A 20 -4.55 -7.03 -3.92
C VAL A 20 -5.87 -7.78 -3.80
N GLN A 21 -6.05 -8.63 -2.78
CA GLN A 21 -7.29 -9.39 -2.59
C GLN A 21 -8.48 -8.47 -2.32
N HIS A 22 -9.63 -8.83 -2.90
CA HIS A 22 -10.86 -8.05 -2.80
C HIS A 22 -12.07 -8.99 -2.96
N PRO A 23 -13.18 -8.78 -2.22
CA PRO A 23 -14.37 -9.64 -2.28
C PRO A 23 -14.99 -9.82 -3.67
N ILE A 24 -14.85 -8.82 -4.55
CA ILE A 24 -15.34 -8.87 -5.95
C ILE A 24 -14.64 -9.96 -6.78
N PHE A 25 -13.41 -10.33 -6.44
CA PHE A 25 -12.68 -11.34 -7.21
C PHE A 25 -12.87 -12.72 -6.58
N PRO A 26 -13.30 -13.73 -7.36
CA PRO A 26 -13.36 -15.09 -6.86
C PRO A 26 -11.95 -15.62 -6.56
N GLN A 27 -11.83 -16.40 -5.50
CA GLN A 27 -10.58 -17.07 -5.17
C GLN A 27 -10.32 -18.24 -6.13
N ARG A 28 -9.11 -18.81 -6.11
CA ARG A 28 -8.65 -19.89 -7.04
C ARG A 28 -9.60 -21.09 -7.19
N GLN A 29 -10.50 -21.34 -6.23
CA GLN A 29 -11.48 -22.45 -6.27
C GLN A 29 -12.91 -21.98 -6.58
N GLY A 30 -13.10 -20.73 -7.02
CA GLY A 30 -14.44 -20.15 -7.23
C GLY A 30 -15.16 -19.77 -5.95
N GLN A 31 -14.51 -19.90 -4.78
CA GLN A 31 -15.09 -19.49 -3.52
C GLN A 31 -15.08 -17.96 -3.41
N GLU A 32 -16.22 -17.41 -3.02
CA GLU A 32 -16.38 -16.01 -2.67
C GLU A 32 -15.98 -15.81 -1.21
N TRP A 33 -15.08 -14.87 -0.95
CA TRP A 33 -14.67 -14.50 0.40
C TRP A 33 -15.11 -13.07 0.69
N ASP A 34 -15.69 -12.86 1.86
CA ASP A 34 -15.93 -11.52 2.37
C ASP A 34 -14.64 -10.85 2.85
N ALA A 35 -14.72 -9.56 3.17
CA ALA A 35 -13.55 -8.77 3.58
C ALA A 35 -12.89 -9.33 4.86
N ASP A 36 -13.70 -9.83 5.79
CA ASP A 36 -13.24 -10.37 7.07
C ASP A 36 -12.54 -11.73 6.90
N THR A 37 -13.08 -12.60 6.06
CA THR A 37 -12.46 -13.88 5.68
C THR A 37 -11.14 -13.63 4.96
N ILE A 38 -11.09 -12.71 3.99
CA ILE A 38 -9.84 -12.35 3.31
C ILE A 38 -8.77 -11.92 4.32
N ARG A 39 -9.14 -11.08 5.29
CA ARG A 39 -8.21 -10.63 6.33
C ARG A 39 -7.78 -11.81 7.21
N TYR A 40 -8.72 -12.59 7.71
CA TYR A 40 -8.43 -13.73 8.58
C TYR A 40 -7.45 -14.71 7.92
N GLU A 41 -7.76 -15.15 6.70
CA GLU A 41 -6.92 -16.08 5.94
C GLU A 41 -5.53 -15.49 5.65
N SER A 42 -5.46 -14.22 5.24
CA SER A 42 -4.18 -13.53 4.97
C SER A 42 -3.30 -13.41 6.22
N VAL A 43 -3.90 -13.11 7.37
CA VAL A 43 -3.22 -13.01 8.67
C VAL A 43 -2.73 -14.40 9.08
N PHE A 44 -3.59 -15.40 8.98
CA PHE A 44 -3.30 -16.78 9.37
C PHE A 44 -2.17 -17.37 8.52
N GLU A 45 -2.18 -17.12 7.21
CA GLU A 45 -1.14 -17.60 6.31
C GLU A 45 0.23 -16.96 6.59
N MET A 46 0.28 -15.63 6.79
CA MET A 46 1.53 -14.94 7.15
C MET A 46 2.06 -15.39 8.52
N TYR A 47 1.16 -15.52 9.51
CA TYR A 47 1.51 -16.02 10.84
C TYR A 47 2.10 -17.43 10.75
N THR A 48 1.40 -18.35 10.07
CA THR A 48 1.84 -19.74 9.89
C THR A 48 3.17 -19.81 9.16
N PHE A 49 3.35 -18.99 8.11
CA PHE A 49 4.62 -18.91 7.37
C PHE A 49 5.78 -18.53 8.29
N CYS A 50 5.59 -17.51 9.14
CA CYS A 50 6.60 -17.04 10.08
C CYS A 50 6.85 -18.03 11.22
N TYR A 51 5.78 -18.60 11.78
CA TYR A 51 5.83 -19.55 12.89
C TYR A 51 6.63 -20.81 12.53
N GLN A 52 6.32 -21.42 11.37
CA GLN A 52 7.01 -22.61 10.87
C GLN A 52 8.51 -22.40 10.61
N ARG A 53 8.93 -21.15 10.40
CA ARG A 53 10.32 -20.78 10.07
C ARG A 53 11.04 -20.09 11.24
N GLY A 54 10.41 -20.01 12.41
CA GLY A 54 10.97 -19.33 13.58
C GLY A 54 11.17 -17.81 13.41
N LEU A 55 10.43 -17.16 12.50
CA LEU A 55 10.60 -15.75 12.14
C LEU A 55 9.76 -14.83 13.04
N ARG A 56 10.02 -14.83 14.35
CA ARG A 56 9.19 -14.14 15.35
C ARG A 56 9.25 -12.61 15.18
N GLU A 57 10.43 -12.07 14.91
CA GLU A 57 10.67 -10.64 14.72
C GLU A 57 9.99 -10.13 13.44
N VAL A 58 10.05 -10.93 12.37
CA VAL A 58 9.34 -10.64 11.12
C VAL A 58 7.84 -10.60 11.37
N TRP A 59 7.30 -11.59 12.08
CA TRP A 59 5.89 -11.61 12.43
C TRP A 59 5.48 -10.37 13.25
N GLY A 60 6.24 -10.02 14.28
CA GLY A 60 5.97 -8.85 15.11
C GLY A 60 5.88 -7.56 14.28
N TYR A 61 6.79 -7.37 13.33
CA TYR A 61 6.75 -6.24 12.41
C TYR A 61 5.57 -6.29 11.44
N MET A 62 5.29 -7.46 10.85
CA MET A 62 4.19 -7.61 9.90
C MET A 62 2.84 -7.36 10.59
N TRP A 63 2.66 -7.88 11.81
CA TRP A 63 1.48 -7.58 12.61
C TRP A 63 1.34 -6.09 12.88
N ALA A 64 2.38 -5.45 13.42
CA ALA A 64 2.34 -4.05 13.82
C ALA A 64 2.09 -3.11 12.63
N ASN A 65 2.64 -3.39 11.45
CA ASN A 65 2.63 -2.46 10.32
C ASN A 65 1.64 -2.80 9.20
N TRP A 66 1.21 -4.05 9.08
CA TRP A 66 0.37 -4.52 7.96
C TRP A 66 -0.93 -5.18 8.42
N TYR A 67 -0.84 -6.16 9.31
CA TYR A 67 -1.93 -7.10 9.55
C TYR A 67 -2.85 -6.75 10.72
N CYS A 68 -2.43 -5.88 11.64
CA CYS A 68 -3.31 -5.45 12.71
C CYS A 68 -4.53 -4.68 12.13
N PRO A 69 -5.71 -4.76 12.76
CA PRO A 69 -6.95 -4.21 12.18
C PRO A 69 -6.85 -2.72 11.82
N LYS A 70 -6.13 -1.93 12.62
CA LYS A 70 -5.89 -0.51 12.36
C LYS A 70 -5.13 -0.28 11.06
N MET A 71 -4.08 -1.06 10.81
CA MET A 71 -3.23 -0.90 9.62
C MET A 71 -3.84 -1.58 8.39
N TRP A 72 -4.51 -2.72 8.57
CA TRP A 72 -5.17 -3.43 7.48
C TRP A 72 -6.12 -2.53 6.68
N ARG A 73 -6.91 -1.72 7.39
CA ARG A 73 -7.85 -0.75 6.79
C ARG A 73 -7.17 0.30 5.91
N LEU A 74 -5.89 0.60 6.13
CA LEU A 74 -5.15 1.61 5.38
C LEU A 74 -4.55 1.04 4.08
N TRP A 75 -4.18 -0.23 4.08
CA TRP A 75 -3.40 -0.83 3.00
C TRP A 75 -4.20 -1.83 2.16
N ALA A 76 -5.00 -2.69 2.79
CA ALA A 76 -5.64 -3.80 2.09
C ALA A 76 -6.79 -3.30 1.21
N ARG A 77 -6.84 -3.80 -0.03
CA ARG A 77 -7.96 -3.49 -0.93
C ARG A 77 -9.28 -4.03 -0.41
N SER A 78 -9.28 -5.19 0.24
CA SER A 78 -10.49 -5.80 0.80
C SER A 78 -11.18 -4.96 1.87
N ALA A 79 -10.49 -3.98 2.47
CA ALA A 79 -11.09 -3.07 3.44
C ALA A 79 -12.00 -2.01 2.81
N SER A 80 -11.94 -1.81 1.49
CA SER A 80 -12.84 -0.92 0.76
C SER A 80 -13.89 -1.72 0.02
N GLN A 81 -15.09 -1.16 -0.12
CA GLN A 81 -16.12 -1.70 -1.02
C GLN A 81 -15.84 -1.35 -2.49
N TYR A 82 -14.99 -0.36 -2.74
CA TYR A 82 -14.73 0.18 -4.06
C TYR A 82 -13.36 -0.28 -4.57
N LEU A 83 -13.33 -0.70 -5.84
CA LEU A 83 -12.09 -0.95 -6.56
C LEU A 83 -11.67 0.30 -7.33
N SER A 84 -10.46 0.79 -7.05
CA SER A 84 -9.85 1.86 -7.82
C SER A 84 -9.58 1.39 -9.25
N ARG A 85 -10.20 2.04 -10.25
CA ARG A 85 -9.95 1.77 -11.69
C ARG A 85 -8.49 2.02 -12.11
N LEU A 86 -7.79 2.88 -11.39
CA LEU A 86 -6.37 3.19 -11.58
C LEU A 86 -5.61 2.81 -10.32
N ARG A 87 -4.39 2.26 -10.44
CA ARG A 87 -3.52 2.08 -9.27
C ARG A 87 -3.22 3.47 -8.70
N THR A 88 -3.35 3.65 -7.39
CA THR A 88 -3.00 4.89 -6.68
C THR A 88 -1.58 5.37 -7.01
N THR A 89 -0.65 4.44 -7.29
CA THR A 89 0.70 4.76 -7.77
C THR A 89 0.69 5.57 -9.05
N MET A 90 -0.21 5.29 -10.01
CA MET A 90 -0.30 6.04 -11.26
C MET A 90 -0.79 7.47 -11.03
N GLY A 91 -1.77 7.66 -10.13
CA GLY A 91 -2.28 8.99 -9.78
C GLY A 91 -1.21 9.84 -9.11
N VAL A 92 -0.50 9.24 -8.14
CA VAL A 92 0.59 9.89 -7.40
C VAL A 92 1.78 10.17 -8.32
N GLU A 93 2.21 9.21 -9.15
CA GLU A 93 3.28 9.41 -10.14
C GLU A 93 2.93 10.50 -11.15
N ASN A 94 1.68 10.51 -11.64
CA ASN A 94 1.22 11.56 -12.55
C ASN A 94 1.17 12.93 -11.86
N PHE A 95 0.74 12.99 -10.61
CA PHE A 95 0.79 14.21 -9.81
C PHE A 95 2.24 14.71 -9.67
N TRP A 96 3.18 13.87 -9.25
CA TRP A 96 4.59 14.26 -9.11
C TRP A 96 5.24 14.63 -10.43
N ARG A 97 4.86 13.97 -11.54
CA ARG A 97 5.27 14.37 -12.88
C ARG A 97 4.78 15.78 -13.20
N GLN A 98 3.49 16.07 -12.99
CA GLN A 98 2.94 17.40 -13.23
C GLN A 98 3.56 18.46 -12.32
N LEU A 99 3.75 18.16 -11.04
CA LEU A 99 4.40 19.06 -10.08
C LEU A 99 5.81 19.45 -10.57
N LYS A 100 6.63 18.46 -10.93
CA LYS A 100 8.00 18.68 -11.41
C LYS A 100 8.03 19.50 -12.69
N HIS A 101 7.26 19.11 -13.70
CA HIS A 101 7.33 19.73 -15.02
C HIS A 101 6.61 21.08 -15.12
N ARG A 102 5.53 21.31 -14.36
CA ARG A 102 4.73 22.54 -14.48
C ARG A 102 5.02 23.59 -13.42
N PHE A 103 5.51 23.20 -12.25
CA PHE A 103 5.65 24.12 -11.11
C PHE A 103 7.09 24.20 -10.58
N LEU A 104 7.89 23.16 -10.75
CA LEU A 104 9.27 23.10 -10.26
C LEU A 104 10.32 23.07 -11.37
N HIS A 105 9.95 23.45 -12.60
CA HIS A 105 10.87 23.45 -13.74
C HIS A 105 12.14 24.29 -13.46
N ASP A 106 11.94 25.47 -12.87
CA ASP A 106 13.04 26.41 -12.61
C ASP A 106 13.74 26.16 -11.27
N TYR A 107 13.21 25.23 -10.47
CA TYR A 107 13.70 24.90 -9.14
C TYR A 107 14.04 23.41 -9.06
N PRO A 108 15.20 22.97 -9.57
CA PRO A 108 15.54 21.55 -9.60
C PRO A 108 15.71 20.91 -8.22
N ARG A 109 15.79 21.71 -7.14
CA ARG A 109 15.79 21.28 -5.72
C ARG A 109 15.25 22.42 -4.83
N PRO A 110 13.93 22.64 -4.76
CA PRO A 110 13.38 23.68 -3.91
C PRO A 110 13.66 23.34 -2.44
N ARG A 111 13.93 24.36 -1.62
CA ARG A 111 13.90 24.18 -0.16
C ARG A 111 12.48 23.83 0.28
N LEU A 112 12.34 23.19 1.45
CA LEU A 112 11.05 22.66 1.91
C LEU A 112 9.98 23.75 2.06
N ASP A 113 10.37 24.89 2.61
CA ASP A 113 9.57 26.12 2.74
C ASP A 113 9.05 26.60 1.38
N GLN A 114 9.95 26.71 0.39
CA GLN A 114 9.59 27.13 -0.96
C GLN A 114 8.67 26.11 -1.66
N LEU A 115 8.92 24.81 -1.49
CA LEU A 115 8.05 23.76 -2.02
C LEU A 115 6.65 23.83 -1.43
N ILE A 116 6.53 24.01 -0.10
CA ILE A 116 5.24 24.15 0.58
C ILE A 116 4.52 25.40 0.07
N TRP A 117 5.24 26.53 -0.07
CA TRP A 117 4.64 27.75 -0.60
C TRP A 117 4.09 27.55 -2.01
N ILE A 118 4.85 26.90 -2.90
CA ILE A 118 4.43 26.57 -4.28
C ILE A 118 3.21 25.64 -4.26
N LEU A 119 3.19 24.62 -3.41
CA LEU A 119 2.05 23.71 -3.29
C LEU A 119 0.78 24.45 -2.89
N VAL A 120 0.85 25.29 -1.84
CA VAL A 120 -0.32 26.01 -1.31
C VAL A 120 -0.83 27.09 -2.26
N HIS A 121 0.08 27.88 -2.85
CA HIS A 121 -0.31 29.09 -3.59
C HIS A 121 -0.44 28.86 -5.10
N ASN A 122 0.31 27.92 -5.68
CA ASN A 122 0.31 27.71 -7.13
C ASN A 122 -0.39 26.42 -7.54
N VAL A 123 -0.20 25.33 -6.79
CA VAL A 123 -0.70 24.01 -7.16
C VAL A 123 -2.15 23.85 -6.72
N THR A 124 -2.45 24.03 -5.43
CA THR A 124 -3.80 23.80 -4.87
C THR A 124 -4.89 24.62 -5.57
N PRO A 125 -4.75 25.93 -5.84
CA PRO A 125 -5.80 26.70 -6.52
C PRO A 125 -6.13 26.16 -7.92
N LYS A 126 -5.12 25.78 -8.70
CA LYS A 126 -5.32 25.20 -10.05
C LYS A 126 -6.05 23.85 -10.04
N TYR A 127 -6.02 23.12 -8.93
CA TYR A 127 -6.78 21.88 -8.77
C TYR A 127 -8.19 22.12 -8.25
N LEU A 128 -8.43 23.23 -7.54
CA LEU A 128 -9.75 23.61 -7.02
C LEU A 128 -10.61 24.36 -8.05
N GLU A 129 -9.99 25.00 -9.04
CA GLU A 129 -10.67 25.66 -10.17
C GLU A 129 -11.21 24.69 -11.24
N ARG A 130 -10.85 23.41 -11.16
CA ARG A 130 -11.28 22.35 -12.10
C ARG A 130 -12.39 21.50 -11.52
#